data_AF-A0A7W9M628-F1
#
_entry.id   AF-A0A7W9M628-F1
#
_cell.length_a   1.000
_cell.length_b   1.000
_cell.length_c   1.000
_cell.angle_alpha   90.00
_cell.angle_beta   90.00
_cell.angle_gamma   90.00
#
_symmetry.space_group_name_H-M   'P 1'
#
loop_
_entity.id
_entity.type
_entity.pdbx_description
1 polymer ?
#
loop_
_entity_poly.entity_id
_entity_poly.type
_entity_poly.pdbx_seq_one_letter_code
_entity_poly.pdbx_strand_id
1 'polypeptide(L)' 'MDRAVDRPHLRTLTNGLAIDWSAVHAAFALPYHNGRTECGNTRTKTIMRQMHGCAGFELFCHRILLP' A
#
# COMPACT_ATOMS: atom_id res chain seq x y z
N MET A 1 -2.05 37.29 2.67
CA MET A 1 -2.56 36.18 1.84
C MET A 1 -1.44 35.17 1.72
N ASP A 2 -1.68 34.01 2.32
CA ASP A 2 -0.69 33.03 2.74
C ASP A 2 0.00 32.40 1.53
N ARG A 3 1.30 32.65 1.36
CA ARG A 3 2.10 32.02 0.31
C ARG A 3 2.40 30.62 0.81
N ALA A 4 1.48 29.69 0.51
CA ALA A 4 1.62 28.27 0.73
C ALA A 4 3.08 27.86 0.42
N VAL A 5 3.76 27.39 1.47
CA VAL A 5 5.16 26.99 1.42
C VAL A 5 5.32 26.03 0.24
N ASP A 6 6.03 26.44 -0.82
CA ASP A 6 6.24 25.62 -2.01
C ASP A 6 7.09 24.41 -1.63
N ARG A 7 6.40 23.36 -1.23
CA ARG A 7 6.96 22.09 -0.81
C ARG A 7 6.68 21.11 -1.94
N PRO A 8 7.68 20.77 -2.76
CA PRO A 8 7.46 19.91 -3.93
C PRO A 8 6.84 18.55 -3.54
N HIS A 9 7.15 18.04 -2.35
CA HIS A 9 6.53 16.82 -1.81
C HIS A 9 5.03 16.97 -1.53
N LEU A 10 4.57 18.14 -1.06
CA LEU A 10 3.14 18.40 -0.84
C LEU A 10 2.40 18.53 -2.17
N ARG A 11 3.03 19.15 -3.18
CA ARG A 11 2.46 19.25 -4.54
C ARG A 11 2.28 17.87 -5.17
N THR A 12 3.28 17.00 -5.06
CA THR A 12 3.18 15.62 -5.56
C THR A 12 2.08 14.84 -4.83
N LEU A 13 1.97 15.00 -3.51
CA LEU A 13 0.89 14.38 -2.74
C LEU A 13 -0.49 14.85 -3.19
N THR A 14 -0.73 16.16 -3.26
CA THR A 14 -2.03 16.71 -3.66
C THR A 14 -2.40 16.34 -5.09
N ASN A 15 -1.42 16.31 -6.00
CA ASN A 15 -1.64 15.86 -7.38
C ASN A 15 -2.00 14.38 -7.44
N GLY A 16 -1.32 13.53 -6.67
CA GLY A 16 -1.65 12.11 -6.56
C GLY A 16 -3.08 11.88 -6.06
N LEU A 17 -3.50 12.61 -5.02
CA LEU A 17 -4.87 12.54 -4.51
C LEU A 17 -5.91 13.01 -5.53
N ALA A 18 -5.60 14.04 -6.31
CA ALA A 18 -6.48 14.53 -7.37
C ALA A 18 -6.62 13.52 -8.52
N ILE A 19 -5.53 12.85 -8.90
CA ILE A 19 -5.53 11.79 -9.93
C ILE A 19 -6.42 10.62 -9.50
N ASP A 20 -6.37 10.24 -8.22
CA ASP A 20 -7.07 9.07 -7.68
C ASP A 20 -8.34 9.43 -6.87
N TRP A 21 -9.00 10.53 -7.24
CA TRP A 21 -10.11 11.09 -6.46
C TRP A 21 -11.28 10.11 -6.25
N SER A 22 -11.55 9.24 -7.22
CA SER A 22 -12.60 8.22 -7.11
C SER A 22 -12.32 7.21 -5.99
N ALA A 23 -11.06 6.78 -5.83
CA ALA A 23 -10.65 5.89 -4.75
C ALA A 23 -10.70 6.61 -3.40
N VAL A 24 -10.26 7.86 -3.33
CA VAL A 24 -10.35 8.70 -2.13
C VAL A 24 -11.80 8.84 -1.68
N HIS A 25 -12.71 9.18 -2.60
CA HIS A 25 -14.13 9.28 -2.30
C HIS A 25 -14.70 7.94 -1.81
N ALA A 26 -14.38 6.83 -2.49
CA ALA A 26 -14.83 5.49 -2.09
C ALA A 26 -14.34 5.08 -0.70
N ALA A 27 -13.11 5.46 -0.33
CA ALA A 27 -12.54 5.17 0.98
C ALA A 27 -13.34 5.81 2.14
N PHE A 28 -14.01 6.93 1.91
CA PHE A 28 -14.87 7.58 2.91
C PHE A 28 -16.35 7.27 2.75
N ALA A 29 -16.82 7.01 1.52
CA ALA A 29 -18.23 6.78 1.23
C ALA A 29 -18.68 5.33 1.51
N LEU A 30 -17.74 4.37 1.50
CA LEU A 30 -18.05 2.96 1.67
C LEU A 30 -17.63 2.48 3.07
N PRO A 31 -18.35 1.52 3.68
CA PRO A 31 -18.01 0.95 4.98
C PRO A 31 -16.86 -0.07 4.90
N TYR A 32 -16.12 -0.11 3.78
CA TYR A 32 -15.04 -1.06 3.58
C TYR A 32 -13.73 -0.49 4.11
N HIS A 33 -12.91 -1.37 4.70
CA HIS A 33 -11.58 -1.03 5.20
C HIS A 33 -10.52 -1.86 4.48
N ASN A 34 -9.36 -1.25 4.23
CA ASN A 34 -8.26 -1.90 3.52
C ASN A 34 -7.44 -2.87 4.39
N GLY A 35 -7.81 -3.05 5.67
CA GLY A 35 -7.00 -3.79 6.65
C GLY A 35 -6.71 -5.24 6.26
N ARG A 36 -7.65 -5.96 5.62
CA ARG A 36 -7.39 -7.34 5.14
C ARG A 36 -6.30 -7.37 4.07
N THR A 37 -6.37 -6.46 3.11
CA THR A 37 -5.39 -6.32 2.03
C THR A 37 -4.03 -5.88 2.58
N GLU A 38 -4.03 -4.95 3.53
CA GLU A 38 -2.82 -4.45 4.17
C GLU A 38 -2.13 -5.51 5.01
N CYS A 39 -2.89 -6.27 5.78
CA CYS A 39 -2.40 -7.38 6.57
C CYS A 39 -1.80 -8.46 5.66
N GLY A 40 -2.48 -8.80 4.56
CA GLY A 40 -1.96 -9.70 3.53
C GLY A 40 -0.65 -9.22 2.92
N ASN A 41 -0.57 -7.94 2.52
CA ASN A 41 0.65 -7.37 1.97
C ASN A 41 1.80 -7.40 2.99
N THR A 42 1.49 -7.14 4.26
CA THR A 42 2.48 -7.09 5.34
C THR A 42 3.04 -8.49 5.59
N ARG A 43 2.18 -9.51 5.66
CA ARG A 43 2.61 -10.92 5.77
C ARG A 43 3.51 -11.31 4.60
N THR A 44 3.09 -11.03 3.37
CA THR A 44 3.87 -11.29 2.15
C THR A 44 5.24 -10.62 2.20
N LYS A 45 5.27 -9.33 2.54
CA LYS A 45 6.49 -8.52 2.70
C LYS A 45 7.43 -9.08 3.75
N THR A 46 6.90 -9.59 4.86
CA THR A 46 7.68 -10.21 5.93
C THR A 46 8.29 -11.53 5.47
N ILE A 47 7.51 -12.40 4.83
CA ILE A 47 8.00 -13.68 4.28
C ILE A 47 9.12 -13.43 3.26
N MET A 48 8.91 -12.50 2.31
CA MET A 48 9.92 -12.12 1.33
C MET A 48 11.21 -11.57 1.99
N ARG A 49 11.08 -10.76 3.04
CA ARG A 49 12.23 -10.25 3.81
C ARG A 49 12.98 -11.38 4.51
N GLN A 50 12.30 -12.33 5.14
CA GLN A 50 12.93 -13.49 5.77
C GLN A 50 13.72 -14.34 4.77
N MET A 51 13.25 -14.41 3.52
CA MET A 51 13.89 -15.18 2.46
C MET A 51 15.09 -14.46 1.83
N HIS A 52 15.18 -13.13 1.95
CA HIS A 52 16.24 -12.29 1.35
C HIS A 52 16.53 -12.56 -0.14
N GLY A 53 15.56 -13.11 -0.88
CA GLY A 53 15.76 -13.55 -2.27
C GLY A 53 16.58 -14.84 -2.44
N CYS A 54 16.99 -15.48 -1.34
CA CYS A 54 17.78 -16.70 -1.33
C CYS A 54 16.93 -17.98 -1.36
N ALA A 55 15.62 -17.86 -1.22
CA ALA A 55 14.70 -18.98 -1.35
C ALA A 55 13.74 -18.76 -2.53
N GLY A 56 13.49 -19.83 -3.29
CA GLY A 56 12.74 -19.78 -4.55
C GLY A 56 11.23 -19.54 -4.38
N PHE A 57 10.55 -19.32 -5.51
CA PHE A 57 9.11 -19.03 -5.57
C PHE A 57 8.24 -20.14 -4.97
N GLU A 58 8.62 -21.41 -5.14
CA GLU A 58 7.91 -22.55 -4.54
C GLU A 58 7.82 -22.44 -3.01
N LEU A 59 8.93 -22.06 -2.35
CA LEU A 59 8.93 -21.89 -0.89
C LEU A 59 8.09 -20.68 -0.47
N PHE A 60 8.10 -19.62 -1.27
CA PHE A 60 7.23 -18.46 -1.03
C PHE A 60 5.75 -18.84 -1.13
N CYS A 61 5.35 -19.53 -2.19
CA CYS A 61 4.00 -20.05 -2.38
C CYS A 61 3.59 -20.99 -1.24
N HIS A 62 4.48 -21.90 -0.85
CA HIS A 62 4.23 -22.81 0.28
C HIS A 62 3.92 -22.02 1.56
N ARG A 63 4.69 -20.98 1.89
CA ARG A 63 4.47 -20.18 3.11
C ARG A 63 3.26 -19.25 3.02
N ILE A 64 2.78 -18.93 1.83
CA ILE A 64 1.58 -18.12 1.65
C ILE A 64 0.30 -18.95 1.68
N LEU A 65 0.27 -20.03 0.90
CA LEU A 65 -0.93 -20.82 0.62
C LEU A 65 -1.21 -21.88 1.68
N LEU A 66 -0.17 -22.37 2.36
CA LEU A 66 -0.32 -23.32 3.47
C LEU A 66 -0.16 -22.52 4.78
N PRO A 67 -1.21 -22.47 5.64
CA PRO A 67 -1.16 -21.70 6.89
C PRO A 67 -0.13 -22.25 7.88
#